data_AF-A0A381RWA4-F1
#
_entry.id   AF-A0A381RWA4-F1
#
_cell.length_a   1.000
_cell.length_b   1.000
_cell.length_c   1.000
_cell.angle_alpha   90.00
_cell.angle_beta   90.00
_cell.angle_gamma   90.00
#
_symmetry.space_group_name_H-M   'P 1'
#
loop_
_entity.id
_entity.type
_entity.pdbx_description
1 polymer ?
#
loop_
_entity_poly.entity_id
_entity_poly.type
_entity_poly.pdbx_seq_one_letter_code
_entity_poly.pdbx_strand_id
1 'polypeptide(L)'
;MVTGVTGFGQLILGFHIITSLIFIIFAFQLLSFDFIKFIFVTGALFIIIVIAGVRDWRATDQEYKIANFSPSPGSTQSGNYITAAKINRSARCGTSGCHPDIYQQWSQSAHRFSSFNNPFYKASVDYLLSTSDTTTVRWCGSCHDPVMLYSGLMVGTPDVDLPEAHAGITCEICHGIIDIPDITGNANYVLDSPIEYPFSHSKGMLAAVNRMLIRTKPEAHRKAMLQPLHKSETFCATCHKVSLDVPINHYKWLRGQDEYDAWQASGVSYNAVAAFYNPPQSLTCQSCHMALEKSNDRGNDYRKVFGHFFPAANTALPSLT
;
A
#
# COMPACT_ATOMS: atom_id res chain seq x y z
N MET A 1 23.21 3.43 -20.11
CA MET A 1 24.51 3.52 -19.43
C MET A 1 24.33 3.04 -18.00
N VAL A 2 24.93 1.91 -17.63
CA VAL A 2 24.99 1.47 -16.23
C VAL A 2 26.09 2.29 -15.56
N THR A 3 25.69 3.23 -14.70
CA THR A 3 26.59 4.05 -13.89
C THR A 3 27.00 3.24 -12.66
N GLY A 4 28.30 2.99 -12.48
CA GLY A 4 28.80 2.41 -11.21
C GLY A 4 30.09 1.60 -11.25
N VAL A 5 30.72 1.37 -12.41
CA VAL A 5 32.01 0.66 -12.45
C VAL A 5 32.98 1.50 -13.28
N THR A 6 33.98 2.11 -12.67
CA THR A 6 35.08 2.77 -13.40
C THR A 6 36.27 1.81 -13.48
N GLY A 7 36.87 1.69 -14.68
CA GLY A 7 38.05 0.85 -14.93
C GLY A 7 37.76 -0.59 -15.37
N PHE A 8 38.54 -1.55 -14.86
CA PHE A 8 38.65 -2.94 -15.33
C PHE A 8 37.32 -3.72 -15.43
N GLY A 9 36.35 -3.42 -14.56
CA GLY A 9 35.02 -4.05 -14.62
C GLY A 9 34.19 -3.69 -15.85
N GLN A 10 34.37 -2.48 -16.42
CA GLN A 10 33.75 -2.12 -17.70
C GLN A 10 34.38 -2.87 -18.87
N LEU A 11 35.69 -3.14 -18.80
CA LEU A 11 36.39 -3.92 -19.82
C LEU A 11 35.93 -5.38 -19.81
N ILE A 12 35.75 -5.98 -18.63
CA ILE A 12 35.23 -7.34 -18.50
C ILE A 12 33.78 -7.41 -19.00
N LEU A 13 32.91 -6.49 -18.58
CA LEU A 13 31.53 -6.46 -19.05
C LEU A 13 31.46 -6.24 -20.57
N GLY A 14 32.28 -5.33 -21.11
CA GLY A 14 32.41 -5.09 -22.54
C GLY A 14 32.88 -6.33 -23.28
N PHE A 15 33.92 -7.01 -22.79
CA PHE A 15 34.41 -8.25 -23.37
C PHE A 15 33.37 -9.37 -23.33
N HIS A 16 32.61 -9.50 -22.24
CA HIS A 16 31.57 -10.51 -22.09
C HIS A 16 30.40 -10.27 -23.05
N ILE A 17 29.99 -9.01 -23.23
CA ILE A 17 28.95 -8.63 -24.21
C ILE A 17 29.46 -8.88 -25.64
N ILE A 18 30.68 -8.47 -25.96
CA ILE A 18 31.27 -8.64 -27.30
C ILE A 18 31.43 -10.12 -27.66
N THR A 19 31.97 -10.93 -26.75
CA THR A 19 32.13 -12.38 -26.99
C THR A 19 30.79 -13.11 -27.11
N SER A 20 29.78 -12.71 -26.33
CA SER A 20 28.42 -13.24 -26.47
C SER A 20 27.79 -12.87 -27.82
N LEU A 21 27.96 -11.62 -28.27
CA LEU A 21 27.48 -11.17 -29.59
C LEU A 21 28.20 -11.90 -30.73
N ILE A 22 29.51 -12.10 -30.64
CA ILE A 22 30.29 -12.85 -31.63
C ILE A 22 29.84 -14.32 -31.67
N PHE A 23 29.62 -14.94 -30.51
CA PHE A 23 29.13 -16.33 -30.44
C PHE A 23 27.75 -16.48 -31.06
N ILE A 24 26.85 -15.53 -30.81
CA ILE A 24 25.52 -15.50 -31.42
C ILE A 24 25.62 -15.33 -32.94
N ILE A 25 26.43 -14.38 -33.42
CA ILE A 25 26.65 -14.18 -34.86
C ILE A 25 27.22 -15.45 -35.51
N PHE A 26 28.23 -16.08 -34.91
CA PHE A 26 28.84 -17.32 -35.39
C PHE A 26 27.85 -18.49 -35.42
N ALA A 27 27.05 -18.66 -34.36
CA ALA A 27 25.99 -19.67 -34.29
C ALA A 27 24.92 -19.45 -35.37
N PHE A 28 24.56 -18.20 -35.67
CA PHE A 28 23.60 -17.88 -36.73
C PHE A 28 24.17 -18.05 -38.13
N GLN A 29 25.48 -17.80 -38.32
CA GLN A 29 26.18 -18.04 -39.58
C GLN A 29 26.24 -19.54 -39.93
N LEU A 30 26.29 -20.40 -38.92
CA LEU A 30 26.20 -21.87 -39.04
C LEU A 30 24.77 -22.37 -39.35
N LEU A 31 23.73 -21.61 -39.02
CA LEU A 31 22.32 -22.05 -39.09
C LEU A 31 21.56 -21.56 -40.34
N SER A 32 22.24 -20.98 -41.33
CA SER A 32 21.61 -20.49 -42.59
C SER A 32 20.42 -19.55 -42.38
N PHE A 33 20.38 -18.83 -41.25
CA PHE A 33 19.31 -17.90 -40.93
C PHE A 33 19.50 -16.58 -41.69
N ASP A 34 18.42 -16.06 -42.27
CA ASP A 34 18.40 -14.78 -42.98
C ASP A 34 18.73 -13.64 -42.00
N PHE A 35 20.01 -13.28 -41.95
CA PHE A 35 20.60 -12.34 -40.97
C PHE A 35 19.89 -10.99 -40.96
N ILE A 36 19.41 -10.54 -42.13
CA ILE A 36 18.66 -9.30 -42.28
C ILE A 36 17.32 -9.39 -41.56
N LYS A 37 16.54 -10.46 -41.78
CA LYS A 37 15.26 -10.66 -41.10
C LYS A 37 15.43 -10.77 -39.58
N PHE A 38 16.49 -11.42 -39.10
CA PHE A 38 16.74 -11.52 -37.67
C PHE A 38 17.03 -10.16 -37.02
N ILE A 39 17.86 -9.30 -37.65
CA ILE A 39 18.12 -7.94 -37.18
C ILE A 39 16.84 -7.12 -37.15
N PHE A 40 16.00 -7.21 -38.20
CA PHE A 40 14.73 -6.49 -38.21
C PHE A 40 13.78 -6.96 -37.12
N VAL A 41 13.67 -8.28 -36.90
CA VAL A 41 12.77 -8.84 -35.87
C VAL A 41 13.27 -8.54 -34.46
N THR A 42 14.56 -8.70 -34.19
CA THR A 42 15.14 -8.42 -32.87
C THR A 42 15.23 -6.92 -32.60
N GLY A 43 15.53 -6.10 -33.61
CA GLY A 43 15.47 -4.64 -33.53
C GLY A 43 14.05 -4.15 -33.27
N ALA A 44 13.05 -4.70 -33.98
CA ALA A 44 11.65 -4.38 -33.74
C ALA A 44 11.20 -4.80 -32.33
N LEU A 45 11.56 -6.01 -31.87
CA LEU A 45 11.28 -6.48 -30.52
C LEU A 45 11.95 -5.61 -29.46
N PHE A 46 13.21 -5.23 -29.66
CA PHE A 46 13.94 -4.34 -28.75
C PHE A 46 13.32 -2.94 -28.71
N ILE A 47 12.93 -2.39 -29.86
CA ILE A 47 12.21 -1.11 -29.95
C ILE A 47 10.85 -1.22 -29.25
N ILE A 48 10.09 -2.30 -29.44
CA ILE A 48 8.83 -2.54 -28.75
C ILE A 48 9.04 -2.63 -27.24
N ILE A 49 10.08 -3.32 -26.77
CA ILE A 49 10.42 -3.45 -25.35
C ILE A 49 10.88 -2.11 -24.77
N VAL A 50 11.67 -1.34 -25.51
CA VAL A 50 12.12 0.00 -25.08
C VAL A 50 10.94 0.97 -25.07
N ILE A 51 10.09 1.00 -26.10
CA ILE A 51 8.88 1.82 -26.12
C ILE A 51 7.94 1.39 -24.98
N ALA A 52 7.73 0.09 -24.77
CA ALA A 52 6.91 -0.41 -23.67
C ALA A 52 7.54 -0.16 -22.29
N GLY A 53 8.87 -0.09 -22.18
CA GLY A 53 9.58 0.17 -20.92
C GLY A 53 9.78 1.66 -20.61
N VAL A 54 9.78 2.53 -21.63
CA VAL A 54 9.93 3.99 -21.52
C VAL A 54 8.58 4.70 -21.49
N ARG A 55 7.53 4.09 -22.06
CA ARG A 55 6.17 4.62 -21.95
C ARG A 55 5.77 4.61 -20.48
N ASP A 56 5.49 5.79 -19.95
CA ASP A 56 4.93 5.93 -18.61
C ASP A 56 3.50 5.36 -18.62
N TRP A 57 3.35 4.11 -18.17
CA TRP A 57 2.05 3.46 -18.01
C TRP A 57 1.22 4.07 -16.88
N ARG A 58 1.72 5.09 -16.17
CA ARG A 58 0.93 5.84 -15.19
C ARG A 58 -0.27 6.56 -15.82
N ALA A 59 -0.27 6.78 -17.14
CA ALA A 59 -1.17 7.71 -17.82
C ALA A 59 -2.03 7.07 -18.92
N THR A 60 -2.66 5.92 -18.67
CA THR A 60 -3.82 5.50 -19.47
C THR A 60 -5.03 5.26 -18.57
N ASP A 61 -6.00 6.14 -18.76
CA ASP A 61 -7.41 6.14 -18.35
C ASP A 61 -7.74 6.32 -16.86
N GLN A 62 -7.94 7.58 -16.46
CA GLN A 62 -9.25 8.11 -16.07
C GLN A 62 -9.15 9.63 -15.88
N GLU A 63 -10.21 10.31 -16.30
CA GLU A 63 -10.45 11.76 -16.19
C GLU A 63 -10.11 12.26 -14.77
N TYR A 64 -8.98 12.97 -14.64
CA TYR A 64 -8.49 13.55 -13.38
C TYR A 64 -9.46 14.66 -12.92
N LYS A 65 -10.50 14.27 -12.17
CA LYS A 65 -11.32 15.21 -11.41
C LYS A 65 -10.59 15.55 -10.11
N ILE A 66 -10.44 16.84 -9.84
CA ILE A 66 -9.97 17.34 -8.55
C ILE A 66 -10.85 16.71 -7.47
N ALA A 67 -10.23 15.95 -6.58
CA ALA A 67 -10.96 15.19 -5.58
C ALA A 67 -11.45 16.11 -4.45
N ASN A 68 -12.61 15.78 -3.89
CA ASN A 68 -13.12 16.43 -2.69
C ASN A 68 -13.30 15.39 -1.58
N PHE A 69 -12.30 15.31 -0.70
CA PHE A 69 -12.33 14.42 0.46
C PHE A 69 -12.93 15.07 1.70
N SER A 70 -13.20 16.38 1.66
CA SER A 70 -13.76 17.13 2.78
C SER A 70 -15.04 16.47 3.31
N PRO A 71 -15.21 16.35 4.65
CA PRO A 71 -14.43 16.97 5.71
C PRO A 71 -13.24 16.15 6.22
N SER A 72 -12.88 15.04 5.55
CA SER A 72 -11.62 14.35 5.85
C SER A 72 -10.43 15.24 5.45
N PRO A 73 -9.39 15.37 6.30
CA PRO A 73 -8.14 16.05 5.97
C PRO A 73 -7.23 15.22 5.05
N GLY A 74 -7.50 13.92 4.88
CA GLY A 74 -6.70 13.04 4.04
C GLY A 74 -6.67 13.49 2.57
N SER A 75 -5.54 13.26 1.90
CA SER A 75 -5.32 13.71 0.53
C SER A 75 -4.59 12.66 -0.31
N THR A 76 -4.50 12.90 -1.62
CA THR A 76 -3.71 12.07 -2.54
C THR A 76 -2.55 12.86 -3.11
N GLN A 77 -1.45 12.19 -3.44
CA GLN A 77 -0.28 12.85 -4.04
C GLN A 77 -0.61 13.62 -5.33
N SER A 78 -1.58 13.12 -6.10
CA SER A 78 -2.03 13.75 -7.35
C SER A 78 -3.08 14.84 -7.14
N GLY A 79 -3.70 14.95 -5.95
CA GLY A 79 -4.87 15.80 -5.71
C GLY A 79 -6.18 15.30 -6.33
N ASN A 80 -6.17 14.10 -6.91
CA ASN A 80 -7.30 13.52 -7.62
C ASN A 80 -7.69 12.15 -7.05
N TYR A 81 -8.82 11.61 -7.51
CA TYR A 81 -9.24 10.25 -7.15
C TYR A 81 -8.26 9.20 -7.72
N ILE A 82 -8.09 8.10 -6.98
CA ILE A 82 -7.30 6.94 -7.36
C ILE A 82 -8.25 5.85 -7.82
N THR A 83 -8.02 5.28 -9.00
CA THR A 83 -8.80 4.12 -9.47
C THR A 83 -8.81 3.02 -8.41
N ALA A 84 -9.99 2.54 -7.99
CA ALA A 84 -10.11 1.55 -6.91
C ALA A 84 -9.21 0.34 -7.10
N ALA A 85 -9.09 -0.16 -8.34
CA ALA A 85 -8.21 -1.28 -8.67
C ALA A 85 -6.73 -1.05 -8.32
N LYS A 86 -6.23 0.19 -8.19
CA LYS A 86 -4.84 0.44 -7.76
C LYS A 86 -4.64 0.21 -6.26
N ILE A 87 -5.67 0.47 -5.45
CA ILE A 87 -5.66 0.45 -3.99
C ILE A 87 -6.52 -0.66 -3.34
N ASN A 88 -7.20 -1.49 -4.14
CA ASN A 88 -8.05 -2.58 -3.68
C ASN A 88 -7.62 -3.94 -4.25
N ARG A 89 -6.40 -4.40 -3.92
CA ARG A 89 -5.85 -5.66 -4.49
C ARG A 89 -5.06 -6.51 -3.50
N SER A 90 -5.31 -6.39 -2.20
CA SER A 90 -4.56 -7.11 -1.16
C SER A 90 -4.47 -8.63 -1.37
N ALA A 91 -5.49 -9.25 -1.99
CA ALA A 91 -5.48 -10.67 -2.35
C ALA A 91 -4.27 -11.08 -3.21
N ARG A 92 -3.75 -10.19 -4.06
CA ARG A 92 -2.57 -10.48 -4.90
C ARG A 92 -1.30 -10.66 -4.07
N CYS A 93 -1.20 -9.97 -2.94
CA CYS A 93 -0.04 -10.04 -2.04
C CYS A 93 0.13 -11.47 -1.50
N GLY A 94 -0.99 -12.09 -1.08
CA GLY A 94 -1.03 -13.49 -0.64
C GLY A 94 -0.97 -14.50 -1.78
N THR A 95 -1.88 -14.39 -2.75
CA THR A 95 -2.06 -15.39 -3.84
C THR A 95 -0.90 -15.47 -4.83
N SER A 96 -0.04 -14.44 -4.90
CA SER A 96 1.21 -14.49 -5.67
C SER A 96 2.25 -15.45 -5.08
N GLY A 97 2.04 -15.95 -3.86
CA GLY A 97 2.98 -16.79 -3.13
C GLY A 97 4.18 -16.01 -2.56
N CYS A 98 4.05 -14.70 -2.38
CA CYS A 98 5.06 -13.84 -1.77
C CYS A 98 4.75 -13.54 -0.30
N HIS A 99 3.49 -13.16 0.02
CA HIS A 99 3.05 -12.82 1.37
C HIS A 99 1.81 -13.61 1.85
N PRO A 100 1.74 -14.95 1.67
CA PRO A 100 0.58 -15.72 2.11
C PRO A 100 0.27 -15.61 3.60
N ASP A 101 1.29 -15.63 4.47
CA ASP A 101 1.09 -15.60 5.92
C ASP A 101 0.58 -14.22 6.34
N ILE A 102 1.25 -13.13 5.94
CA ILE A 102 0.80 -11.76 6.24
C ILE A 102 -0.62 -11.52 5.73
N TYR A 103 -0.96 -11.98 4.53
CA TYR A 103 -2.30 -11.82 3.96
C TYR A 103 -3.36 -12.53 4.81
N GLN A 104 -3.07 -13.75 5.29
CA GLN A 104 -3.98 -14.51 6.15
C GLN A 104 -4.17 -13.84 7.52
N GLN A 105 -3.13 -13.21 8.06
CA GLN A 105 -3.21 -12.47 9.32
C GLN A 105 -4.09 -11.22 9.14
N TRP A 106 -3.78 -10.41 8.11
CA TRP A 106 -4.55 -9.22 7.77
C TRP A 106 -6.02 -9.56 7.50
N SER A 107 -6.32 -10.66 6.79
CA SER A 107 -7.69 -11.03 6.44
C SER A 107 -8.58 -11.33 7.64
N GLN A 108 -7.99 -11.52 8.83
CA GLN A 108 -8.68 -11.74 10.10
C GLN A 108 -8.65 -10.51 11.03
N SER A 109 -8.04 -9.41 10.60
CA SER A 109 -7.82 -8.23 11.43
C SER A 109 -9.00 -7.27 11.44
N ALA A 110 -9.12 -6.45 12.49
CA ALA A 110 -10.07 -5.34 12.52
C ALA A 110 -9.86 -4.32 11.38
N HIS A 111 -8.63 -4.19 10.86
CA HIS A 111 -8.35 -3.36 9.68
C HIS A 111 -8.99 -3.91 8.41
N ARG A 112 -9.01 -5.23 8.21
CA ARG A 112 -9.79 -5.84 7.12
C ARG A 112 -11.30 -5.65 7.34
N PHE A 113 -11.74 -5.70 8.59
CA PHE A 113 -13.14 -5.50 8.99
C PHE A 113 -13.42 -4.07 9.46
N SER A 114 -12.83 -3.07 8.79
CA SER A 114 -13.02 -1.66 9.17
C SER A 114 -14.20 -1.00 8.45
N SER A 115 -14.72 -1.62 7.39
CA SER A 115 -15.65 -1.02 6.44
C SER A 115 -17.08 -1.57 6.61
N PHE A 116 -17.94 -1.54 5.59
CA PHE A 116 -19.33 -2.02 5.69
C PHE A 116 -19.44 -3.53 5.92
N ASN A 117 -18.33 -4.25 5.81
CA ASN A 117 -18.15 -5.62 6.29
C ASN A 117 -18.08 -5.74 7.82
N ASN A 118 -18.32 -4.67 8.58
CA ASN A 118 -18.41 -4.69 10.03
C ASN A 118 -19.79 -4.18 10.47
N PRO A 119 -20.61 -5.01 11.15
CA PRO A 119 -21.98 -4.65 11.46
C PRO A 119 -22.10 -3.43 12.39
N PHE A 120 -21.13 -3.22 13.28
CA PHE A 120 -21.14 -2.07 14.19
C PHE A 120 -20.80 -0.76 13.46
N TYR A 121 -19.80 -0.82 12.59
CA TYR A 121 -19.44 0.32 11.75
C TYR A 121 -20.58 0.67 10.80
N LYS A 122 -21.11 -0.32 10.08
CA LYS A 122 -22.25 -0.13 9.18
C LYS A 122 -23.43 0.51 9.90
N ALA A 123 -23.81 0.03 11.08
CA ALA A 123 -24.91 0.62 11.85
C ALA A 123 -24.66 2.09 12.22
N SER A 124 -23.41 2.46 12.53
CA SER A 124 -23.03 3.84 12.84
C SER A 124 -23.12 4.75 11.61
N VAL A 125 -22.68 4.27 10.45
CA VAL A 125 -22.78 4.99 9.17
C VAL A 125 -24.23 5.11 8.73
N ASP A 126 -25.02 4.04 8.82
CA ASP A 126 -26.45 4.06 8.49
C ASP A 126 -27.20 5.11 9.35
N TYR A 127 -26.89 5.17 10.65
CA TYR A 127 -27.44 6.19 11.54
C TYR A 127 -27.04 7.60 11.08
N LEU A 128 -25.75 7.84 10.82
CA LEU A 128 -25.27 9.14 10.34
C LEU A 128 -25.93 9.55 9.01
N LEU A 129 -26.06 8.64 8.04
CA LEU A 129 -26.76 8.90 6.78
C LEU A 129 -28.25 9.22 6.99
N SER A 130 -28.87 8.67 8.04
CA SER A 130 -30.27 8.97 8.37
C SER A 130 -30.46 10.33 9.05
N THR A 131 -29.41 10.88 9.68
CA THR A 131 -29.47 12.11 10.49
C THR A 131 -28.63 13.27 9.96
N SER A 132 -27.84 13.08 8.90
CA SER A 132 -26.85 14.03 8.41
C SER A 132 -26.64 13.90 6.89
N ASP A 133 -25.91 14.84 6.29
CA ASP A 133 -25.52 14.75 4.87
C ASP A 133 -24.46 13.66 4.64
N THR A 134 -24.48 13.10 3.44
CA THR A 134 -23.47 12.18 2.87
C THR A 134 -22.04 12.73 2.96
N THR A 135 -21.87 14.05 3.03
CA THR A 135 -20.55 14.67 3.26
C THR A 135 -19.96 14.21 4.61
N THR A 136 -20.76 14.05 5.66
CA THR A 136 -20.26 13.66 6.99
C THR A 136 -19.64 12.27 7.00
N VAL A 137 -20.13 11.33 6.19
CA VAL A 137 -19.58 9.97 6.15
C VAL A 137 -18.21 9.88 5.48
N ARG A 138 -17.81 10.89 4.69
CA ARG A 138 -16.45 10.97 4.13
C ARG A 138 -15.38 11.15 5.20
N TRP A 139 -15.72 11.78 6.32
CA TRP A 139 -14.81 11.87 7.46
C TRP A 139 -14.55 10.49 8.10
N CYS A 140 -15.56 9.62 8.13
CA CYS A 140 -15.36 8.22 8.53
C CYS A 140 -14.52 7.46 7.49
N GLY A 141 -14.76 7.74 6.21
CA GLY A 141 -14.21 7.00 5.08
C GLY A 141 -12.68 7.02 4.97
N SER A 142 -11.99 8.03 5.47
CA SER A 142 -10.51 8.08 5.39
C SER A 142 -9.82 7.12 6.36
N CYS A 143 -10.46 6.79 7.47
CA CYS A 143 -9.99 5.76 8.40
C CYS A 143 -10.58 4.38 8.07
N HIS A 144 -11.88 4.32 7.74
CA HIS A 144 -12.64 3.07 7.69
C HIS A 144 -12.86 2.50 6.28
N ASP A 145 -13.15 3.37 5.30
CA ASP A 145 -13.45 3.02 3.92
C ASP A 145 -12.51 3.67 2.90
N PRO A 146 -11.17 3.64 3.11
CA PRO A 146 -10.25 4.46 2.31
C PRO A 146 -10.31 4.12 0.82
N VAL A 147 -10.57 2.85 0.47
CA VAL A 147 -10.81 2.46 -0.93
C VAL A 147 -12.00 3.21 -1.52
N MET A 148 -13.13 3.30 -0.81
CA MET A 148 -14.33 4.00 -1.28
C MET A 148 -14.09 5.51 -1.37
N LEU A 149 -13.49 6.10 -0.34
CA LEU A 149 -13.23 7.55 -0.30
C LEU A 149 -12.28 7.98 -1.42
N TYR A 150 -11.10 7.34 -1.52
CA TYR A 150 -10.07 7.77 -2.46
C TYR A 150 -10.39 7.41 -3.91
N SER A 151 -11.34 6.51 -4.17
CA SER A 151 -11.84 6.23 -5.52
C SER A 151 -13.05 7.07 -5.92
N GLY A 152 -13.55 7.94 -5.04
CA GLY A 152 -14.69 8.82 -5.31
C GLY A 152 -16.04 8.13 -5.17
N LEU A 153 -16.10 6.90 -4.68
CA LEU A 153 -17.34 6.15 -4.43
C LEU A 153 -18.13 6.70 -3.23
N MET A 154 -17.58 7.67 -2.49
CA MET A 154 -18.27 8.39 -1.40
C MET A 154 -18.65 9.83 -1.77
N VAL A 155 -18.62 10.22 -3.05
CA VAL A 155 -19.11 11.56 -3.46
C VAL A 155 -20.62 11.69 -3.25
N GLY A 156 -21.36 10.59 -3.39
CA GLY A 156 -22.77 10.52 -2.99
C GLY A 156 -22.98 9.55 -1.84
N THR A 157 -24.21 9.07 -1.70
CA THR A 157 -24.53 7.97 -0.79
C THR A 157 -23.70 6.74 -1.17
N PRO A 158 -22.91 6.16 -0.24
CA PRO A 158 -22.13 4.96 -0.52
C PRO A 158 -23.03 3.79 -0.92
N ASP A 159 -22.68 3.12 -2.02
CA ASP A 159 -23.28 1.85 -2.40
C ASP A 159 -22.57 0.70 -1.66
N VAL A 160 -23.28 0.10 -0.70
CA VAL A 160 -22.75 -0.94 0.19
C VAL A 160 -22.68 -2.32 -0.48
N ASP A 161 -23.27 -2.49 -1.67
CA ASP A 161 -23.23 -3.75 -2.41
C ASP A 161 -21.96 -3.87 -3.27
N LEU A 162 -21.21 -2.77 -3.43
CA LEU A 162 -19.93 -2.77 -4.14
C LEU A 162 -18.86 -3.54 -3.36
N PRO A 163 -18.01 -4.34 -4.02
CA PRO A 163 -16.89 -5.02 -3.37
C PRO A 163 -15.94 -4.07 -2.61
N GLU A 164 -15.76 -2.84 -3.11
CA GLU A 164 -14.98 -1.78 -2.49
C GLU A 164 -15.50 -1.39 -1.10
N ALA A 165 -16.82 -1.46 -0.86
CA ALA A 165 -17.45 -1.20 0.43
C ALA A 165 -17.14 -2.29 1.47
N HIS A 166 -16.47 -3.37 1.07
CA HIS A 166 -16.06 -4.48 1.95
C HIS A 166 -14.54 -4.67 1.96
N ALA A 167 -13.78 -3.73 1.40
CA ALA A 167 -12.33 -3.83 1.27
C ALA A 167 -11.60 -3.63 2.61
N GLY A 168 -12.14 -2.76 3.47
CA GLY A 168 -11.46 -2.29 4.67
C GLY A 168 -10.20 -1.47 4.37
N ILE A 169 -9.27 -1.44 5.32
CA ILE A 169 -7.93 -0.88 5.13
C ILE A 169 -7.06 -1.95 4.45
N THR A 170 -6.81 -1.78 3.15
CA THR A 170 -6.05 -2.73 2.32
C THR A 170 -4.54 -2.59 2.52
N CYS A 171 -3.77 -3.60 2.08
CA CYS A 171 -2.31 -3.52 2.01
C CYS A 171 -1.86 -2.26 1.26
N GLU A 172 -2.50 -1.97 0.12
CA GLU A 172 -2.16 -0.81 -0.70
C GLU A 172 -2.53 0.54 -0.05
N ILE A 173 -3.54 0.57 0.83
CA ILE A 173 -3.82 1.79 1.61
C ILE A 173 -2.74 2.01 2.65
N CYS A 174 -2.49 1.03 3.53
CA CYS A 174 -1.49 1.19 4.59
C CYS A 174 -0.10 1.48 4.01
N HIS A 175 0.33 0.71 3.02
CA HIS A 175 1.65 0.84 2.41
C HIS A 175 1.75 1.95 1.34
N GLY A 176 0.60 2.51 0.94
CA GLY A 176 0.51 3.64 0.00
C GLY A 176 0.56 5.00 0.70
N ILE A 177 0.56 5.06 2.03
CA ILE A 177 0.77 6.32 2.75
C ILE A 177 2.23 6.73 2.55
N ILE A 178 2.42 7.90 1.95
CA ILE A 178 3.74 8.41 1.58
C ILE A 178 4.18 9.62 2.41
N ASP A 179 3.23 10.30 3.05
CA ASP A 179 3.51 11.46 3.90
C ASP A 179 2.44 11.63 5.00
N ILE A 180 2.86 12.22 6.12
CA ILE A 180 2.02 12.52 7.28
C ILE A 180 2.32 13.97 7.65
N PRO A 181 1.47 14.94 7.27
CA PRO A 181 1.78 16.35 7.44
C PRO A 181 2.03 16.77 8.89
N ASP A 182 1.25 16.20 9.82
CA ASP A 182 1.37 16.45 11.25
C ASP A 182 0.71 15.33 12.10
N ILE A 183 0.69 15.52 13.42
CA ILE A 183 0.10 14.60 14.39
C ILE A 183 -1.30 15.02 14.84
N THR A 184 -2.06 15.75 14.03
CA THR A 184 -3.45 16.12 14.39
C THR A 184 -4.38 14.91 14.41
N GLY A 185 -4.11 13.90 13.58
CA GLY A 185 -4.92 12.69 13.47
C GLY A 185 -6.00 12.79 12.39
N ASN A 186 -7.17 12.19 12.61
CA ASN A 186 -8.33 12.22 11.69
C ASN A 186 -8.02 11.79 10.24
N ALA A 187 -7.10 10.84 10.07
CA ALA A 187 -6.53 10.40 8.80
C ALA A 187 -5.88 11.53 7.97
N ASN A 188 -5.22 12.47 8.64
CA ASN A 188 -4.35 13.45 8.00
C ASN A 188 -3.08 12.79 7.45
N TYR A 189 -3.21 12.13 6.30
CA TYR A 189 -2.12 11.52 5.55
C TYR A 189 -2.25 11.79 4.05
N VAL A 190 -1.13 11.64 3.34
CA VAL A 190 -1.08 11.69 1.87
C VAL A 190 -0.94 10.28 1.33
N LEU A 191 -1.91 9.88 0.51
CA LEU A 191 -1.95 8.58 -0.15
C LEU A 191 -1.40 8.67 -1.58
N ASP A 192 -0.61 7.69 -1.97
CA ASP A 192 -0.26 7.44 -3.37
C ASP A 192 -0.51 5.98 -3.73
N SER A 193 -0.62 5.70 -5.02
CA SER A 193 -0.59 4.34 -5.54
C SER A 193 0.85 3.83 -5.50
N PRO A 194 1.16 2.71 -4.80
CA PRO A 194 2.51 2.16 -4.80
C PRO A 194 3.04 1.93 -6.21
N ILE A 195 4.33 2.16 -6.43
CA ILE A 195 4.99 1.92 -7.72
C ILE A 195 4.90 0.43 -8.07
N GLU A 196 4.37 0.13 -9.24
CA GLU A 196 4.15 -1.24 -9.70
C GLU A 196 5.21 -1.72 -10.69
N TYR A 197 5.49 -3.02 -10.67
CA TYR A 197 6.29 -3.67 -11.70
C TYR A 197 5.46 -3.86 -12.97
N PRO A 198 6.10 -3.96 -14.15
CA PRO A 198 5.41 -4.31 -15.38
C PRO A 198 4.52 -5.55 -15.22
N PHE A 199 3.36 -5.54 -15.89
CA PHE A 199 2.39 -6.64 -15.88
C PHE A 199 1.72 -6.94 -14.52
N SER A 200 1.75 -5.99 -13.59
CA SER A 200 1.14 -6.13 -12.24
C SER A 200 -0.38 -6.37 -12.25
N HIS A 201 -1.07 -5.95 -13.32
CA HIS A 201 -2.50 -6.22 -13.53
C HIS A 201 -2.77 -7.35 -14.55
N SER A 202 -1.73 -7.96 -15.12
CA SER A 202 -1.88 -8.99 -16.14
C SER A 202 -2.19 -10.36 -15.53
N LYS A 203 -2.77 -11.27 -16.32
CA LYS A 203 -3.04 -12.67 -15.94
C LYS A 203 -2.09 -13.63 -16.68
N GLY A 204 -2.11 -14.91 -16.29
CA GLY A 204 -1.37 -15.97 -16.98
C GLY A 204 0.14 -15.77 -16.99
N MET A 205 0.77 -15.95 -18.15
CA MET A 205 2.23 -15.89 -18.30
C MET A 205 2.81 -14.53 -17.91
N LEU A 206 2.13 -13.43 -18.26
CA LEU A 206 2.59 -12.08 -17.92
C LEU A 206 2.56 -11.83 -16.39
N ALA A 207 1.60 -12.42 -15.68
CA ALA A 207 1.61 -12.40 -14.21
C ALA A 207 2.82 -13.16 -13.63
N ALA A 208 3.22 -14.26 -14.29
CA ALA A 208 4.43 -15.00 -13.88
C ALA A 208 5.70 -14.18 -14.13
N VAL A 209 5.77 -13.44 -15.24
CA VAL A 209 6.85 -12.48 -15.52
C VAL A 209 6.89 -11.40 -14.44
N ASN A 210 5.75 -10.80 -14.07
CA ASN A 210 5.69 -9.83 -12.97
C ASN A 210 6.29 -10.39 -11.66
N ARG A 211 5.86 -11.59 -11.24
CA ARG A 211 6.39 -12.25 -10.03
C ARG A 211 7.90 -12.52 -10.13
N MET A 212 8.38 -12.93 -11.30
CA MET A 212 9.81 -13.13 -11.53
C MET A 212 10.59 -11.83 -11.37
N LEU A 213 10.13 -10.73 -11.96
CA LEU A 213 10.78 -9.42 -11.88
C LEU A 213 10.88 -8.91 -10.43
N ILE A 214 9.81 -9.07 -9.64
CA ILE A 214 9.81 -8.69 -8.22
C ILE A 214 10.84 -9.53 -7.45
N ARG A 215 10.94 -10.84 -7.72
CA ARG A 215 11.88 -11.74 -7.03
C ARG A 215 13.34 -11.48 -7.39
N THR A 216 13.63 -11.13 -8.64
CA THR A 216 15.01 -10.93 -9.11
C THR A 216 15.55 -9.55 -8.74
N LYS A 217 14.69 -8.53 -8.67
CA LYS A 217 15.06 -7.16 -8.32
C LYS A 217 14.04 -6.58 -7.36
N PRO A 218 14.01 -6.95 -6.07
CA PRO A 218 12.93 -6.57 -5.14
C PRO A 218 13.00 -5.13 -4.63
N GLU A 219 14.06 -4.37 -4.93
CA GLU A 219 14.33 -3.08 -4.29
C GLU A 219 13.25 -2.04 -4.58
N ALA A 220 12.71 -2.01 -5.80
CA ALA A 220 11.65 -1.06 -6.14
C ALA A 220 10.35 -1.42 -5.41
N HIS A 221 10.03 -2.73 -5.28
CA HIS A 221 8.86 -3.20 -4.54
C HIS A 221 9.00 -2.85 -3.05
N ARG A 222 10.15 -3.16 -2.44
CA ARG A 222 10.43 -2.84 -1.04
C ARG A 222 10.34 -1.33 -0.77
N LYS A 223 10.93 -0.51 -1.64
CA LYS A 223 10.86 0.95 -1.50
C LYS A 223 9.44 1.46 -1.69
N ALA A 224 8.69 0.92 -2.65
CA ALA A 224 7.31 1.34 -2.90
C ALA A 224 6.36 1.00 -1.73
N MET A 225 6.60 -0.12 -1.03
CA MET A 225 5.70 -0.59 0.02
C MET A 225 6.14 -0.21 1.45
N LEU A 226 7.42 0.09 1.69
CA LEU A 226 7.91 0.34 3.04
C LEU A 226 8.79 1.59 3.10
N GLN A 227 8.14 2.73 3.34
CA GLN A 227 8.77 4.00 3.69
C GLN A 227 9.14 4.08 5.18
N PRO A 228 10.11 4.93 5.58
CA PRO A 228 10.48 5.12 6.99
C PRO A 228 9.30 5.46 7.92
N LEU A 229 8.31 6.22 7.44
CA LEU A 229 7.12 6.61 8.22
C LEU A 229 6.36 5.41 8.80
N HIS A 230 6.29 4.29 8.07
CA HIS A 230 5.54 3.10 8.51
C HIS A 230 6.08 2.46 9.80
N LYS A 231 7.30 2.83 10.19
CA LYS A 231 7.97 2.36 11.41
C LYS A 231 7.74 3.26 12.62
N SER A 232 7.13 4.44 12.42
CA SER A 232 6.86 5.41 13.48
C SER A 232 5.45 5.24 14.04
N GLU A 233 5.23 5.69 15.26
CA GLU A 233 3.95 5.77 15.94
C GLU A 233 3.01 6.80 15.30
N THR A 234 3.58 7.84 14.66
CA THR A 234 2.79 8.84 13.92
C THR A 234 2.00 8.21 12.78
N PHE A 235 2.49 7.12 12.18
CA PHE A 235 1.75 6.34 11.18
C PHE A 235 0.44 5.82 11.72
N CYS A 236 0.46 5.18 12.89
CA CYS A 236 -0.76 4.69 13.54
C CYS A 236 -1.63 5.85 14.03
N ALA A 237 -1.01 6.94 14.52
CA ALA A 237 -1.70 8.13 15.00
C ALA A 237 -2.59 8.79 13.95
N THR A 238 -2.30 8.62 12.66
CA THR A 238 -3.16 9.14 11.59
C THR A 238 -4.61 8.71 11.80
N CYS A 239 -4.87 7.43 12.08
CA CYS A 239 -6.22 6.92 12.33
C CYS A 239 -6.56 6.77 13.82
N HIS A 240 -5.57 6.54 14.69
CA HIS A 240 -5.73 6.29 16.13
C HIS A 240 -5.62 7.55 17.01
N LYS A 241 -5.73 8.72 16.39
CA LYS A 241 -5.92 9.99 17.05
C LYS A 241 -7.07 10.70 16.39
N VAL A 242 -8.17 10.86 17.12
CA VAL A 242 -9.43 11.32 16.57
C VAL A 242 -9.91 12.55 17.32
N SER A 243 -10.44 13.51 16.57
CA SER A 243 -11.27 14.59 17.11
C SER A 243 -12.49 14.79 16.23
N LEU A 244 -13.62 15.09 16.88
CA LEU A 244 -14.83 15.51 16.22
C LEU A 244 -14.84 17.03 16.18
N ASP A 245 -14.68 17.59 14.99
CA ASP A 245 -14.65 19.03 14.79
C ASP A 245 -16.05 19.55 14.43
N VAL A 246 -16.20 20.88 14.39
CA VAL A 246 -17.49 21.55 14.08
C VAL A 246 -18.13 21.05 12.77
N PRO A 247 -17.39 20.79 11.68
CA PRO A 247 -18.00 20.24 10.45
C PRO A 247 -18.66 18.86 10.64
N ILE A 248 -18.27 18.11 11.67
CA ILE A 248 -18.74 16.74 11.93
C ILE A 248 -19.87 16.72 12.95
N ASN A 249 -19.73 17.49 14.04
CA ASN A 249 -20.66 17.42 15.17
C ASN A 249 -21.54 18.67 15.36
N HIS A 250 -21.34 19.72 14.55
CA HIS A 250 -22.07 20.99 14.62
C HIS A 250 -22.07 21.69 15.99
N TYR A 251 -21.08 21.42 16.84
CA TYR A 251 -20.99 21.96 18.20
C TYR A 251 -19.64 22.62 18.47
N LYS A 252 -18.59 21.83 18.74
CA LYS A 252 -17.23 22.31 19.03
C LYS A 252 -16.24 21.19 18.83
N TRP A 253 -14.95 21.52 18.88
CA TRP A 253 -13.91 20.49 18.95
C TRP A 253 -14.12 19.59 20.18
N LEU A 254 -14.26 18.29 19.95
CA LEU A 254 -14.37 17.27 20.97
C LEU A 254 -13.34 16.18 20.71
N ARG A 255 -12.69 15.71 21.77
CA ARG A 255 -11.77 14.57 21.69
C ARG A 255 -12.57 13.29 21.41
N GLY A 256 -12.19 12.59 20.34
CA GLY A 256 -12.62 11.23 20.06
C GLY A 256 -11.69 10.20 20.69
N GLN A 257 -11.59 9.02 20.07
CA GLN A 257 -10.56 8.02 20.41
C GLN A 257 -9.16 8.61 20.21
N ASP A 258 -8.27 8.43 21.17
CA ASP A 258 -6.90 8.97 21.11
C ASP A 258 -5.96 8.07 21.88
N GLU A 259 -5.49 7.05 21.18
CA GLU A 259 -4.52 6.11 21.71
C GLU A 259 -3.09 6.66 21.62
N TYR A 260 -2.83 7.62 20.73
CA TYR A 260 -1.51 8.21 20.57
C TYR A 260 -1.10 9.06 21.79
N ASP A 261 -1.96 9.96 22.27
CA ASP A 261 -1.64 10.78 23.45
C ASP A 261 -1.57 9.91 24.71
N ALA A 262 -2.43 8.90 24.82
CA ALA A 262 -2.39 7.93 25.91
C ALA A 262 -1.08 7.14 25.92
N TRP A 263 -0.61 6.68 24.75
CA TRP A 263 0.70 6.06 24.59
C TRP A 263 1.82 7.05 24.96
N GLN A 264 1.80 8.27 24.42
CA GLN A 264 2.82 9.29 24.67
C GLN A 264 2.91 9.66 26.16
N ALA A 265 1.78 9.75 26.85
CA ALA A 265 1.69 10.03 28.28
C ALA A 265 1.98 8.81 29.19
N SER A 266 2.18 7.63 28.61
CA SER A 266 2.56 6.42 29.36
C SER A 266 4.07 6.26 29.50
N GLY A 267 4.49 5.44 30.46
CA GLY A 267 5.90 5.02 30.58
C GLY A 267 6.40 4.17 29.40
N VAL A 268 5.50 3.64 28.56
CA VAL A 268 5.85 2.82 27.39
C VAL A 268 6.58 3.62 26.31
N SER A 269 6.21 4.89 26.15
CA SER A 269 6.81 5.79 25.14
C SER A 269 8.17 6.36 25.56
N TYR A 270 8.49 6.31 26.86
CA TYR A 270 9.60 7.04 27.50
C TYR A 270 9.50 8.58 27.43
N ASN A 271 8.39 9.14 26.91
CA ASN A 271 8.21 10.59 26.80
C ASN A 271 7.52 11.20 28.04
N ALA A 272 6.89 10.36 28.87
CA ALA A 272 6.10 10.82 30.00
C ALA A 272 6.94 11.10 31.25
N VAL A 273 6.93 12.37 31.70
CA VAL A 273 7.60 12.79 32.94
C VAL A 273 7.00 12.14 34.19
N ALA A 274 5.69 11.86 34.15
CA ALA A 274 4.93 11.31 35.29
C ALA A 274 4.79 9.78 35.27
N ALA A 275 5.58 9.07 34.46
CA ALA A 275 5.50 7.61 34.39
C ALA A 275 5.92 6.96 35.72
N PHE A 276 5.06 6.08 36.26
CA PHE A 276 5.34 5.34 37.50
C PHE A 276 6.25 4.12 37.27
N TYR A 277 6.14 3.49 36.09
CA TYR A 277 6.97 2.37 35.68
C TYR A 277 7.27 2.47 34.18
N ASN A 278 8.48 2.08 33.81
CA ASN A 278 8.92 2.02 32.42
C ASN A 278 9.23 0.56 32.06
N PRO A 279 8.92 0.11 30.83
CA PRO A 279 9.51 -1.12 30.28
C PRO A 279 11.05 -1.00 30.22
N PRO A 280 11.81 -2.07 29.91
CA PRO A 280 13.26 -1.99 29.76
C PRO A 280 13.75 -1.08 28.61
N GLN A 281 12.90 -0.88 27.60
CA GLN A 281 13.14 0.00 26.45
C GLN A 281 11.81 0.62 26.02
N SER A 282 11.86 1.79 25.39
CA SER A 282 10.65 2.36 24.78
C SER A 282 10.06 1.42 23.73
N LEU A 283 8.74 1.38 23.66
CA LEU A 283 8.00 0.55 22.71
C LEU A 283 7.07 1.43 21.88
N THR A 284 7.01 1.12 20.60
CA THR A 284 6.13 1.75 19.62
C THR A 284 4.78 1.02 19.56
N CYS A 285 3.79 1.58 18.86
CA CYS A 285 2.53 0.88 18.58
C CYS A 285 2.77 -0.51 17.96
N GLN A 286 3.66 -0.56 16.96
CA GLN A 286 4.02 -1.77 16.22
C GLN A 286 4.74 -2.81 17.11
N SER A 287 5.42 -2.37 18.17
CA SER A 287 6.14 -3.27 19.07
C SER A 287 5.22 -4.28 19.75
N CYS A 288 3.97 -3.89 20.01
CA CYS A 288 2.93 -4.76 20.58
C CYS A 288 1.93 -5.23 19.53
N HIS A 289 1.40 -4.32 18.69
CA HIS A 289 0.31 -4.64 17.76
C HIS A 289 0.77 -5.28 16.45
N MET A 290 2.07 -5.26 16.17
CA MET A 290 2.68 -5.94 15.03
C MET A 290 3.87 -6.81 15.46
N ALA A 291 3.78 -7.46 16.62
CA ALA A 291 4.85 -8.29 17.16
C ALA A 291 5.38 -9.32 16.13
N LEU A 292 6.65 -9.71 16.27
CA LEU A 292 7.29 -10.62 15.32
C LEU A 292 6.68 -12.03 15.38
N GLU A 293 6.11 -12.46 14.26
CA GLU A 293 5.49 -13.77 14.08
C GLU A 293 6.34 -14.66 13.19
N LYS A 294 6.28 -15.98 13.42
CA LYS A 294 6.94 -16.97 12.55
C LYS A 294 6.28 -16.97 11.18
N SER A 295 7.07 -16.96 10.12
CA SER A 295 6.56 -16.95 8.75
C SER A 295 7.54 -17.54 7.74
N ASN A 296 6.99 -18.10 6.67
CA ASN A 296 7.72 -18.55 5.48
C ASN A 296 7.53 -17.61 4.27
N ASP A 297 6.92 -16.44 4.47
CA ASP A 297 6.75 -15.41 3.45
C ASP A 297 8.10 -15.06 2.82
N ARG A 298 8.12 -14.75 1.53
CA ARG A 298 9.37 -14.49 0.80
C ARG A 298 10.13 -13.26 1.32
N GLY A 299 9.42 -12.33 1.95
CA GLY A 299 9.97 -11.13 2.59
C GLY A 299 10.28 -11.28 4.09
N ASN A 300 10.37 -12.50 4.62
CA ASN A 300 10.72 -12.72 6.03
C ASN A 300 12.17 -12.34 6.33
N ASP A 301 12.41 -11.90 7.56
CA ASP A 301 13.74 -11.75 8.15
C ASP A 301 13.94 -12.86 9.19
N TYR A 302 14.84 -13.81 8.92
CA TYR A 302 15.14 -14.95 9.79
C TYR A 302 13.90 -15.77 10.22
N ARG A 303 13.04 -16.10 9.24
CA ARG A 303 11.75 -16.80 9.41
C ARG A 303 10.73 -16.05 10.27
N LYS A 304 10.85 -14.72 10.32
CA LYS A 304 9.90 -13.86 11.02
C LYS A 304 9.44 -12.70 10.16
N VAL A 305 8.22 -12.25 10.41
CA VAL A 305 7.62 -11.03 9.86
C VAL A 305 6.93 -10.26 10.98
N PHE A 306 6.72 -8.96 10.80
CA PHE A 306 5.84 -8.23 11.71
C PHE A 306 4.40 -8.73 11.54
N GLY A 307 3.73 -9.00 12.65
CA GLY A 307 2.36 -9.52 12.65
C GLY A 307 1.37 -8.50 12.05
N HIS A 308 0.39 -9.00 11.31
CA HIS A 308 -0.69 -8.20 10.70
C HIS A 308 -2.08 -8.61 11.23
N PHE A 309 -2.13 -9.22 12.43
CA PHE A 309 -3.39 -9.45 13.15
C PHE A 309 -3.91 -8.19 13.83
N PHE A 310 -3.02 -7.29 14.24
CA PHE A 310 -3.33 -6.08 15.01
C PHE A 310 -4.20 -6.37 16.25
N PRO A 311 -3.76 -7.27 17.15
CA PRO A 311 -4.60 -7.70 18.27
C PRO A 311 -4.94 -6.52 19.19
N ALA A 312 -6.21 -6.43 19.56
CA ALA A 312 -6.77 -5.42 20.45
C ALA A 312 -7.94 -6.04 21.24
N ALA A 313 -8.88 -5.21 21.71
CA ALA A 313 -9.99 -5.66 22.54
C ALA A 313 -11.01 -6.56 21.80
N ASN A 314 -11.16 -6.42 20.48
CA ASN A 314 -12.14 -7.17 19.69
C ASN A 314 -11.46 -8.07 18.66
N THR A 315 -11.43 -9.36 18.94
CA THR A 315 -10.96 -10.42 18.02
C THR A 315 -12.10 -11.24 17.43
N ALA A 316 -13.35 -10.85 17.69
CA ALA A 316 -14.54 -11.58 17.24
C ALA A 316 -15.00 -11.19 15.83
N LEU A 317 -14.57 -10.03 15.30
CA LEU A 317 -15.02 -9.50 14.00
C LEU A 317 -15.03 -10.54 12.85
N PRO A 318 -14.01 -11.41 12.66
CA PRO A 318 -14.04 -12.41 11.59
C PRO A 318 -15.18 -13.44 11.70
N SER A 319 -15.83 -13.54 12.86
CA SER A 319 -16.97 -14.44 13.12
C SER A 319 -18.32 -13.75 13.11
N LEU A 320 -18.37 -12.42 12.90
CA LEU A 320 -19.58 -11.60 13.00
C LEU A 320 -20.15 -11.16 11.64
N THR A 321 -19.53 -11.61 10.54
CA THR A 321 -19.72 -11.07 9.19
C THR A 321 -20.19 -12.12 8.22
#